data_AF-A0A1B3NME7-F1
#
_entry.id   AF-A0A1B3NME7-F1
#
_cell.length_a   1.000
_cell.length_b   1.000
_cell.length_c   1.000
_cell.angle_alpha   90.00
_cell.angle_beta   90.00
_cell.angle_gamma   90.00
#
_symmetry.space_group_name_H-M   'P 1'
#
loop_
_entity.id
_entity.type
_entity.pdbx_description
1 polymer ?
#
loop_
_entity_poly.entity_id
_entity_poly.type
_entity_poly.pdbx_seq_one_letter_code
_entity_poly.pdbx_strand_id
1 'polypeptide(L)'
;MGERFKQFQAVFPEEACLDALMRARHGGTQLTCAACGRPSHFQPRVKLRAFACEHCNYLVQPGAGTALDSRRTPLQLWFFTLRVSAEQGPKAAAGAVEREAGVPALTARRLVSDLAALEAQGADWFVVLRRRVAGEAAPTAPVSPGPASTAAGAEGAAPSRAAMAPVSGAGGSGRATMIALTAGIACLAVAVLGVALVKLRQPEAPRDPETVAVASAPALQTAARPSLILSSVESDLEAAREATEFALRADPSLAAIKEQADGPPEIPVVPLTQPPSNILLVPPKLPPGQAAPGPRSRIPQAPITTGGDPEQLLTFGPIRIRRHLVETIVRAGKVVGADPTLLMAVADKESSFSTSVQAKTSSATGLYQFIEQTWLGVVSEFGTKHGLAAEAKLIGRNGRQFVVADAAERQRILDLRREPYLSALLAGEMLKRDTLRLEKAMGRHLTGGEIYLIHFLGPDAAQTFIETMEETPDVKAAELLPRPAQANRPIFYADAGGETKTLSVSEVHRKFNEMIKVRLDRYKTVRPAAPQQAERAKK
;
A
#
# COMPACT_ATOMS: atom_id res chain seq x y z
N MET A 1 35.06 11.80 -12.63
CA MET A 1 33.94 12.04 -13.56
C MET A 1 34.47 12.73 -14.80
N GLY A 2 34.45 12.03 -15.93
CA GLY A 2 34.96 12.48 -17.23
C GLY A 2 33.94 13.27 -18.05
N GLU A 3 34.44 13.94 -19.09
CA GLU A 3 33.68 14.94 -19.84
C GLU A 3 32.49 14.35 -20.62
N ARG A 4 32.66 13.16 -21.21
CA ARG A 4 31.61 12.43 -21.93
C ARG A 4 30.40 12.07 -21.04
N PHE A 5 30.59 11.86 -19.73
CA PHE A 5 29.47 11.67 -18.80
C PHE A 5 28.74 12.99 -18.51
N LYS A 6 29.44 14.11 -18.30
CA LYS A 6 28.80 15.42 -18.12
C LYS A 6 27.98 15.83 -19.35
N GLN A 7 28.55 15.66 -20.54
CA GLN A 7 27.87 15.91 -21.81
C GLN A 7 26.63 15.02 -21.97
N PHE A 8 26.73 13.74 -21.56
CA PHE A 8 25.56 12.87 -21.51
C PHE A 8 24.49 13.37 -20.53
N GLN A 9 24.87 13.75 -19.31
CA GLN A 9 23.93 14.29 -18.30
C GLN A 9 23.22 15.58 -18.76
N ALA A 10 23.87 16.42 -19.57
CA ALA A 10 23.26 17.62 -20.13
C ALA A 10 22.21 17.31 -21.21
N VAL A 11 22.41 16.26 -22.02
CA VAL A 11 21.45 15.80 -23.05
C VAL A 11 20.34 14.93 -22.43
N PHE A 12 20.66 14.19 -21.38
CA PHE A 12 19.76 13.31 -20.64
C PHE A 12 19.75 13.68 -19.14
N PRO A 13 19.03 14.74 -18.72
CA PRO A 13 18.67 14.96 -17.32
C PRO A 13 17.86 13.78 -16.74
N GLU A 14 17.78 13.66 -15.41
CA GLU A 14 17.03 12.58 -14.74
C GLU A 14 15.54 12.57 -15.16
N GLU A 15 14.97 13.77 -15.39
CA GLU A 15 13.66 14.03 -15.98
C GLU A 15 13.52 13.39 -17.37
N ALA A 16 14.45 13.66 -18.29
CA ALA A 16 14.40 13.13 -19.66
C ALA A 16 14.60 11.60 -19.69
N CYS A 17 15.39 11.06 -18.75
CA CYS A 17 15.50 9.61 -18.56
C CYS A 17 14.16 9.00 -18.10
N LEU A 18 13.49 9.64 -17.13
CA LEU A 18 12.20 9.21 -16.60
C LEU A 18 11.08 9.29 -17.66
N ASP A 19 11.03 10.37 -18.45
CA ASP A 19 10.13 10.54 -19.60
C ASP A 19 10.38 9.53 -20.73
N ALA A 20 11.65 9.19 -20.99
CA ALA A 20 12.00 8.18 -21.98
C ALA A 20 11.55 6.78 -21.53
N LEU A 21 11.73 6.44 -20.24
CA LEU A 21 11.30 5.17 -19.67
C LEU A 21 9.77 5.05 -19.62
N MET A 22 9.07 6.13 -19.26
CA MET A 22 7.59 6.22 -19.29
C MET A 22 7.06 6.00 -20.70
N ARG A 23 7.62 6.71 -21.69
CA ARG A 23 7.24 6.55 -23.10
C ARG A 23 7.53 5.16 -23.64
N ALA A 24 8.64 4.54 -23.24
CA ALA A 24 8.99 3.19 -23.66
C ALA A 24 8.01 2.12 -23.12
N ARG A 25 7.68 2.17 -21.82
CA ARG A 25 6.85 1.13 -21.16
C ARG A 25 5.34 1.36 -21.19
N HIS A 26 4.91 2.62 -21.32
CA HIS A 26 3.49 3.00 -21.25
C HIS A 26 3.01 3.80 -22.46
N GLY A 27 3.87 4.11 -23.44
CA GLY A 27 3.54 4.88 -24.64
C GLY A 27 3.60 6.40 -24.48
N GLY A 28 3.43 6.93 -23.25
CA GLY A 28 3.54 8.36 -22.97
C GLY A 28 2.90 8.75 -21.64
N THR A 29 2.59 10.05 -21.47
CA THR A 29 1.91 10.60 -20.29
C THR A 29 0.40 10.72 -20.43
N GLN A 30 -0.19 10.46 -21.60
CA GLN A 30 -1.64 10.45 -21.79
C GLN A 30 -2.14 9.00 -21.72
N LEU A 31 -2.77 8.63 -20.58
CA LEU A 31 -3.13 7.24 -20.28
C LEU A 31 -4.51 7.17 -19.61
N THR A 32 -5.23 6.07 -19.82
CA THR A 32 -6.38 5.74 -18.97
C THR A 32 -5.89 5.26 -17.61
N CYS A 33 -6.23 6.00 -16.55
CA CYS A 33 -5.72 5.74 -15.21
C CYS A 33 -6.36 4.48 -14.59
N ALA A 34 -5.54 3.46 -14.35
CA ALA A 34 -5.97 2.17 -13.79
C ALA A 34 -6.73 2.23 -12.45
N ALA A 35 -6.56 3.30 -11.66
CA ALA A 35 -7.22 3.44 -10.36
C ALA A 35 -8.55 4.21 -10.40
N CYS A 36 -8.83 5.01 -11.43
CA CYS A 36 -10.07 5.81 -11.52
C CYS A 36 -10.83 5.65 -12.85
N GLY A 37 -10.31 4.86 -13.80
CA GLY A 37 -10.93 4.56 -15.10
C GLY A 37 -10.97 5.71 -16.11
N ARG A 38 -10.49 6.90 -15.74
CA ARG A 38 -10.54 8.11 -16.60
C ARG A 38 -9.28 8.21 -17.47
N PRO A 39 -9.40 8.60 -18.76
CA PRO A 39 -8.31 9.21 -19.50
C PRO A 39 -7.75 10.39 -18.68
N SER A 40 -6.44 10.45 -18.49
CA SER A 40 -5.81 11.50 -17.71
C SER A 40 -4.41 11.79 -18.27
N HIS A 41 -3.98 13.03 -18.13
CA HIS A 41 -2.56 13.33 -18.24
C HIS A 41 -1.87 12.95 -16.92
N PHE A 42 -0.68 12.38 -17.04
CA PHE A 42 0.14 11.89 -15.94
C PHE A 42 1.33 12.82 -15.77
N GLN A 43 1.38 13.56 -14.66
CA GLN A 43 2.43 14.53 -14.40
C GLN A 43 3.67 13.88 -13.78
N PRO A 44 4.90 14.24 -14.19
CA PRO A 44 6.11 13.73 -13.58
C PRO A 44 6.20 14.07 -12.08
N ARG A 45 6.74 13.14 -11.32
CA ARG A 45 7.09 13.23 -9.89
C ARG A 45 8.52 12.70 -9.73
N VAL A 46 9.48 13.44 -10.27
CA VAL A 46 10.89 13.03 -10.47
C VAL A 46 11.52 12.38 -9.24
N LYS A 47 11.37 13.00 -8.06
CA LYS A 47 11.89 12.51 -6.76
C LYS A 47 11.33 11.15 -6.32
N LEU A 48 10.26 10.67 -6.96
CA LEU A 48 9.63 9.35 -6.73
C LEU A 48 9.85 8.37 -7.90
N ARG A 49 10.49 8.81 -9.00
CA ARG A 49 10.53 8.09 -10.30
C ARG A 49 9.16 7.60 -10.76
N ALA A 50 8.16 8.44 -10.56
CA ALA A 50 6.77 8.14 -10.85
C ALA A 50 6.13 9.26 -11.67
N PHE A 51 4.96 8.98 -12.23
CA PHE A 51 4.03 9.97 -12.73
C PHE A 51 2.70 9.85 -11.99
N ALA A 52 2.06 10.98 -11.67
CA ALA A 52 0.79 11.03 -10.96
C ALA A 52 -0.37 11.38 -11.89
N CYS A 53 -1.45 10.59 -11.84
CA CYS A 53 -2.73 10.91 -12.48
C CYS A 53 -3.30 12.23 -11.92
N GLU A 54 -3.60 13.19 -12.79
CA GLU A 54 -4.09 14.52 -12.38
C GLU A 54 -5.44 14.48 -11.63
N HIS A 55 -6.26 13.44 -11.81
CA HIS A 55 -7.57 13.34 -11.17
C HIS A 55 -7.58 12.65 -9.80
N CYS A 56 -6.62 11.77 -9.50
CA CYS A 56 -6.64 10.95 -8.29
C CYS A 56 -5.27 10.71 -7.63
N ASN A 57 -4.20 11.29 -8.17
CA ASN A 57 -2.81 11.11 -7.73
C ASN A 57 -2.30 9.65 -7.69
N TYR A 58 -2.99 8.73 -8.38
CA TYR A 58 -2.45 7.37 -8.60
C TYR A 58 -1.10 7.44 -9.32
N LEU A 59 -0.12 6.71 -8.79
CA LEU A 59 1.25 6.70 -9.27
C LEU A 59 1.51 5.53 -10.23
N VAL A 60 2.06 5.84 -11.39
CA VAL A 60 2.72 4.88 -12.30
C VAL A 60 4.23 5.05 -12.12
N GLN A 61 4.95 3.97 -11.81
CA GLN A 61 6.42 3.95 -11.74
C GLN A 61 6.99 3.22 -12.96
N PRO A 62 7.60 3.93 -13.93
CA PRO A 62 8.19 3.30 -15.11
C PRO A 62 9.41 2.40 -14.79
N GLY A 63 9.98 2.49 -13.58
CA GLY A 63 11.01 1.56 -13.13
C GLY A 63 10.46 0.18 -12.73
N ALA A 64 9.20 0.09 -12.31
CA ALA A 64 8.64 -1.03 -11.54
C ALA A 64 8.97 -2.43 -12.12
N GLY A 65 9.50 -3.31 -11.26
CA GLY A 65 9.90 -4.67 -11.65
C GLY A 65 11.20 -4.75 -12.46
N THR A 66 12.04 -3.71 -12.44
CA THR A 66 13.37 -3.70 -13.10
C THR A 66 14.41 -3.00 -12.22
N ALA A 67 15.70 -3.19 -12.52
CA ALA A 67 16.79 -2.51 -11.78
C ALA A 67 16.71 -0.96 -11.83
N LEU A 68 16.01 -0.39 -12.82
CA LEU A 68 15.83 1.05 -13.00
C LEU A 68 14.94 1.69 -11.91
N ASP A 69 14.12 0.89 -11.22
CA ASP A 69 13.26 1.34 -10.11
C ASP A 69 14.08 1.81 -8.89
N SER A 70 15.29 1.26 -8.72
CA SER A 70 16.13 1.53 -7.55
C SER A 70 16.67 2.96 -7.55
N ARG A 71 16.05 3.82 -6.73
CA ARG A 71 16.44 5.22 -6.49
C ARG A 71 17.87 5.39 -5.95
N ARG A 72 18.55 4.31 -5.51
CA ARG A 72 19.96 4.31 -5.07
C ARG A 72 20.97 4.60 -6.21
N THR A 73 20.55 4.51 -7.46
CA THR A 73 21.41 4.78 -8.64
C THR A 73 20.66 5.69 -9.60
N PRO A 74 21.18 6.89 -9.95
CA PRO A 74 20.55 7.82 -10.89
C PRO A 74 20.15 7.15 -12.23
N LEU A 75 18.99 7.50 -12.79
CA LEU A 75 18.63 7.08 -14.14
C LEU A 75 19.65 7.60 -15.15
N GLN A 76 20.24 8.78 -14.95
CA GLN A 76 21.35 9.26 -15.78
C GLN A 76 22.52 8.27 -15.86
N LEU A 77 22.88 7.63 -14.73
CA LEU A 77 23.98 6.66 -14.66
C LEU A 77 23.57 5.30 -15.27
N TRP A 78 22.32 4.87 -15.07
CA TRP A 78 21.76 3.71 -15.79
C TRP A 78 21.74 3.93 -17.31
N PHE A 79 21.28 5.08 -17.75
CA PHE A 79 21.15 5.43 -19.17
C PHE A 79 22.52 5.63 -19.83
N PHE A 80 23.49 6.20 -19.11
CA PHE A 80 24.88 6.24 -19.58
C PHE A 80 25.47 4.84 -19.71
N THR A 81 25.24 3.96 -18.72
CA THR A 81 25.69 2.56 -18.78
C THR A 81 25.05 1.83 -19.98
N LEU A 82 23.76 2.07 -20.24
CA LEU A 82 23.05 1.54 -21.40
C LEU A 82 23.64 2.06 -22.72
N ARG A 83 23.93 3.37 -22.81
CA ARG A 83 24.57 3.97 -23.99
C ARG A 83 25.95 3.40 -24.24
N VAL A 84 26.81 3.34 -23.23
CA VAL A 84 28.18 2.78 -23.35
C VAL A 84 28.14 1.29 -23.67
N SER A 85 27.17 0.54 -23.13
CA SER A 85 26.95 -0.87 -23.46
C SER A 85 26.44 -1.07 -24.89
N ALA A 86 25.67 -0.11 -25.43
CA ALA A 86 25.24 -0.13 -26.83
C ALA A 86 26.38 0.22 -27.80
N GLU A 87 27.22 1.20 -27.45
CA GLU A 87 28.35 1.66 -28.29
C GLU A 87 29.58 0.72 -28.25
N GLN A 88 29.85 0.05 -27.13
CA GLN A 88 31.10 -0.71 -26.90
C GLN A 88 30.88 -2.20 -26.56
N GLY A 89 29.64 -2.63 -26.37
CA GLY A 89 29.29 -3.98 -25.89
C GLY A 89 29.57 -4.20 -24.39
N PRO A 90 28.90 -5.17 -23.75
CA PRO A 90 28.93 -5.32 -22.30
C PRO A 90 30.32 -5.65 -21.72
N LYS A 91 31.18 -6.35 -22.48
CA LYS A 91 32.54 -6.71 -22.01
C LYS A 91 33.45 -5.49 -21.80
N ALA A 92 33.33 -4.46 -22.64
CA ALA A 92 34.13 -3.24 -22.53
C ALA A 92 33.48 -2.17 -21.62
N ALA A 93 32.14 -2.12 -21.62
CA ALA A 93 31.38 -1.04 -21.01
C ALA A 93 31.66 -0.81 -19.52
N ALA A 94 31.89 -1.86 -18.73
CA ALA A 94 32.13 -1.71 -17.29
C ALA A 94 33.36 -0.84 -16.99
N GLY A 95 34.49 -1.07 -17.67
CA GLY A 95 35.71 -0.28 -17.47
C GLY A 95 35.62 1.15 -18.02
N ALA A 96 34.78 1.37 -19.04
CA ALA A 96 34.49 2.72 -19.54
C ALA A 96 33.60 3.50 -18.55
N VAL A 97 32.52 2.89 -18.05
CA VAL A 97 31.61 3.49 -17.06
C VAL A 97 32.33 3.80 -15.74
N GLU A 98 33.18 2.90 -15.26
CA GLU A 98 34.04 3.11 -14.10
C GLU A 98 34.84 4.42 -14.21
N ARG A 99 35.62 4.59 -15.28
CA ARG A 99 36.47 5.78 -15.51
C ARG A 99 35.66 7.05 -15.81
N GLU A 100 34.63 6.94 -16.63
CA GLU A 100 33.92 8.11 -17.17
C GLU A 100 32.84 8.64 -16.23
N ALA A 101 32.04 7.77 -15.59
CA ALA A 101 31.16 8.24 -14.52
C ALA A 101 31.95 8.55 -13.24
N GLY A 102 33.06 7.84 -12.99
CA GLY A 102 33.83 7.93 -11.75
C GLY A 102 33.19 7.14 -10.62
N VAL A 103 32.79 5.89 -10.92
CA VAL A 103 32.11 4.99 -9.98
C VAL A 103 32.94 3.73 -9.73
N PRO A 104 32.84 3.06 -8.57
CA PRO A 104 33.64 1.86 -8.29
C PRO A 104 33.47 0.75 -9.33
N ALA A 105 34.54 0.00 -9.61
CA ALA A 105 34.56 -1.11 -10.57
C ALA A 105 33.41 -2.12 -10.36
N LEU A 106 33.13 -2.48 -9.10
CA LEU A 106 32.04 -3.38 -8.74
C LEU A 106 30.66 -2.79 -9.08
N THR A 107 30.47 -1.48 -8.87
CA THR A 107 29.25 -0.78 -9.28
C THR A 107 29.10 -0.81 -10.79
N ALA A 108 30.12 -0.43 -11.56
CA ALA A 108 30.05 -0.42 -13.02
C ALA A 108 29.77 -1.82 -13.61
N ARG A 109 30.41 -2.86 -13.08
CA ARG A 109 30.15 -4.27 -13.46
C ARG A 109 28.71 -4.68 -13.15
N ARG A 110 28.18 -4.32 -11.98
CA ARG A 110 26.78 -4.61 -11.60
C ARG A 110 25.80 -3.95 -12.56
N LEU A 111 25.96 -2.65 -12.84
CA LEU A 111 25.05 -1.91 -13.74
C LEU A 111 25.01 -2.52 -15.15
N VAL A 112 26.16 -2.95 -15.69
CA VAL A 112 26.22 -3.65 -16.99
C VAL A 112 25.55 -5.02 -16.92
N SER A 113 25.77 -5.79 -15.85
CA SER A 113 25.14 -7.10 -15.64
C SER A 113 23.61 -6.99 -15.51
N ASP A 114 23.12 -6.01 -14.74
CA ASP A 114 21.70 -5.76 -14.50
C ASP A 114 20.98 -5.37 -15.81
N LEU A 115 21.63 -4.56 -16.66
CA LEU A 115 21.09 -4.19 -17.99
C LEU A 115 21.15 -5.36 -18.99
N ALA A 116 22.20 -6.18 -18.97
CA ALA A 116 22.29 -7.37 -19.81
C ALA A 116 21.24 -8.43 -19.43
N ALA A 117 20.98 -8.61 -18.13
CA ALA A 117 19.91 -9.48 -17.63
C ALA A 117 18.51 -8.96 -17.97
N LEU A 118 18.33 -7.64 -18.08
CA LEU A 118 17.09 -7.00 -18.53
C LEU A 118 16.89 -7.11 -20.05
N GLU A 119 17.97 -7.05 -20.83
CA GLU A 119 17.95 -7.28 -22.28
C GLU A 119 17.65 -8.77 -22.60
N ALA A 120 18.23 -9.70 -21.84
CA ALA A 120 17.99 -11.14 -21.97
C ALA A 120 16.54 -11.57 -21.68
N GLN A 121 15.73 -10.73 -21.03
CA GLN A 121 14.28 -10.95 -20.85
C GLN A 121 13.48 -10.67 -22.14
N GLY A 122 14.10 -10.15 -23.20
CA GLY A 122 13.49 -10.02 -24.52
C GLY A 122 12.36 -8.98 -24.61
N ALA A 123 12.33 -7.99 -23.72
CA ALA A 123 11.22 -7.06 -23.62
C ALA A 123 11.32 -5.90 -24.66
N ASP A 124 10.37 -5.83 -25.59
CA ASP A 124 10.37 -4.87 -26.71
C ASP A 124 10.61 -3.40 -26.30
N TRP A 125 10.02 -2.97 -25.18
CA TRP A 125 10.17 -1.62 -24.66
C TRP A 125 11.64 -1.27 -24.33
N PHE A 126 12.43 -2.26 -23.92
CA PHE A 126 13.84 -2.06 -23.59
C PHE A 126 14.69 -1.88 -24.85
N VAL A 127 14.35 -2.58 -25.95
CA VAL A 127 14.96 -2.37 -27.27
C VAL A 127 14.67 -0.95 -27.77
N VAL A 128 13.42 -0.49 -27.65
CA VAL A 128 13.02 0.90 -27.98
C VAL A 128 13.78 1.92 -27.14
N LEU A 129 13.96 1.66 -25.83
CA LEU A 129 14.73 2.52 -24.94
C LEU A 129 16.22 2.56 -25.31
N ARG A 130 16.84 1.39 -25.54
CA ARG A 130 18.25 1.27 -25.95
C ARG A 130 18.55 2.09 -27.20
N ARG A 131 17.74 1.95 -28.26
CA ARG A 131 17.90 2.72 -29.50
C ARG A 131 17.86 4.23 -29.25
N ARG A 132 16.83 4.70 -28.52
CA ARG A 132 16.67 6.12 -28.15
C ARG A 132 17.86 6.67 -27.36
N VAL A 133 18.46 5.85 -26.49
CA VAL A 133 19.58 6.24 -25.62
C VAL A 133 20.93 6.16 -26.34
N ALA A 134 21.08 5.26 -27.32
CA ALA A 134 22.22 5.19 -28.23
C ALA A 134 22.23 6.31 -29.28
N GLY A 135 21.10 6.98 -29.52
CA GLY A 135 20.94 8.00 -30.57
C GLY A 135 20.58 7.42 -31.94
N GLU A 136 20.22 6.14 -32.02
CA GLU A 136 19.67 5.55 -33.24
C GLU A 136 18.31 6.19 -33.55
N ALA A 137 18.15 6.69 -34.78
CA ALA A 137 16.87 7.21 -35.24
C ALA A 137 15.80 6.11 -35.19
N ALA A 138 14.67 6.39 -34.54
CA ALA A 138 13.58 5.44 -34.48
C ALA A 138 13.03 5.20 -35.90
N PRO A 139 12.79 3.94 -36.31
CA PRO A 139 11.99 3.70 -37.50
C PRO A 139 10.61 4.32 -37.27
N THR A 140 10.11 5.08 -38.25
CA THR A 140 8.71 5.51 -38.27
C THR A 140 7.85 4.27 -38.14
N ALA A 141 6.99 4.22 -37.11
CA ALA A 141 6.14 3.06 -36.87
C ALA A 141 5.34 2.74 -38.14
N PRO A 142 5.26 1.47 -38.56
CA PRO A 142 4.48 1.11 -39.73
C PRO A 142 3.02 1.50 -39.47
N VAL A 143 2.48 2.38 -40.31
CA VAL A 143 1.05 2.63 -40.34
C VAL A 143 0.39 1.32 -40.73
N SER A 144 -0.26 0.65 -39.78
CA SER A 144 -1.10 -0.50 -40.08
C SER A 144 -2.09 -0.09 -41.18
N PRO A 145 -2.11 -0.77 -42.34
CA PRO A 145 -3.03 -0.40 -43.40
C PRO A 145 -4.46 -0.54 -42.87
N GLY A 146 -5.25 0.52 -43.02
CA GLY A 146 -6.70 0.40 -42.88
C GLY A 146 -7.23 -0.65 -43.86
N PRO A 147 -8.38 -1.29 -43.56
CA PRO A 147 -8.93 -2.33 -44.42
C PRO A 147 -9.06 -1.81 -45.85
N ALA A 148 -8.44 -2.52 -46.80
CA ALA A 148 -8.26 -2.04 -48.15
C ALA A 148 -9.61 -1.91 -48.88
N SER A 149 -10.09 -0.67 -49.03
CA SER A 149 -11.16 -0.35 -49.96
C SER A 149 -10.62 -0.49 -51.39
N THR A 150 -10.91 -1.62 -52.03
CA THR A 150 -10.49 -1.90 -53.41
C THR A 150 -11.35 -1.12 -54.40
N ALA A 151 -10.83 -0.03 -54.95
CA ALA A 151 -11.53 0.80 -55.93
C ALA A 151 -10.61 1.34 -57.04
N ALA A 152 -10.57 0.64 -58.18
CA ALA A 152 -10.17 1.12 -59.50
C ALA A 152 -10.58 0.05 -60.54
N GLY A 153 -11.26 0.34 -61.65
CA GLY A 153 -11.93 1.57 -62.09
C GLY A 153 -13.12 1.21 -63.02
N ALA A 154 -13.62 2.06 -63.91
CA ALA A 154 -13.23 3.44 -64.26
C ALA A 154 -14.40 4.19 -64.97
N GLU A 155 -14.18 5.48 -65.28
CA GLU A 155 -14.97 6.33 -66.21
C GLU A 155 -16.42 6.68 -65.80
N GLY A 156 -17.02 7.73 -66.42
CA GLY A 156 -18.50 7.89 -66.37
C GLY A 156 -19.19 9.25 -66.23
N ALA A 157 -18.50 10.41 -66.26
CA ALA A 157 -19.12 11.75 -66.36
C ALA A 157 -20.12 12.19 -65.23
N ALA A 158 -20.85 13.29 -65.46
CA ALA A 158 -21.61 14.07 -64.47
C ALA A 158 -22.97 14.56 -65.07
N PRO A 159 -23.70 15.53 -64.48
CA PRO A 159 -24.38 15.52 -63.15
C PRO A 159 -25.89 15.89 -63.25
N SER A 160 -26.69 15.66 -62.18
CA SER A 160 -27.74 16.65 -61.76
C SER A 160 -28.50 16.37 -60.45
N ARG A 161 -28.69 17.46 -59.69
CA ARG A 161 -29.86 17.95 -58.93
C ARG A 161 -31.06 17.02 -58.59
N ALA A 162 -31.51 17.19 -57.32
CA ALA A 162 -32.91 17.33 -56.88
C ALA A 162 -33.86 16.10 -56.96
N ALA A 163 -34.99 16.03 -56.24
CA ALA A 163 -35.38 16.58 -54.92
C ALA A 163 -36.68 15.87 -54.42
N MET A 164 -36.97 16.02 -53.12
CA MET A 164 -38.32 15.97 -52.50
C MET A 164 -39.35 14.91 -52.92
N ALA A 165 -39.45 13.85 -52.10
CA ALA A 165 -40.70 13.44 -51.39
C ALA A 165 -41.96 13.07 -52.23
N PRO A 166 -43.14 12.87 -51.60
CA PRO A 166 -43.52 11.63 -50.90
C PRO A 166 -44.83 11.01 -51.47
N VAL A 167 -45.38 9.96 -50.83
CA VAL A 167 -46.81 9.83 -50.42
C VAL A 167 -47.15 8.43 -49.85
N SER A 168 -48.12 8.42 -48.95
CA SER A 168 -48.66 7.29 -48.15
C SER A 168 -49.48 6.24 -48.91
N GLY A 169 -49.72 5.07 -48.29
CA GLY A 169 -50.72 4.08 -48.73
C GLY A 169 -51.20 3.14 -47.62
N ALA A 170 -52.51 2.88 -47.55
CA ALA A 170 -53.18 1.93 -46.64
C ALA A 170 -52.91 0.46 -47.03
N GLY A 171 -53.28 -0.60 -46.28
CA GLY A 171 -54.10 -0.76 -45.06
C GLY A 171 -55.24 -1.77 -45.30
N GLY A 172 -55.54 -2.65 -44.33
CA GLY A 172 -56.58 -3.70 -44.50
C GLY A 172 -56.69 -4.65 -43.30
N SER A 173 -57.84 -5.33 -43.15
CA SER A 173 -58.18 -6.18 -42.00
C SER A 173 -58.84 -7.52 -42.42
N GLY A 174 -58.83 -8.51 -41.52
CA GLY A 174 -59.43 -9.84 -41.72
C GLY A 174 -59.76 -10.53 -40.38
N ARG A 175 -60.73 -11.45 -40.35
CA ARG A 175 -61.41 -11.86 -39.10
C ARG A 175 -61.71 -13.38 -39.00
N ALA A 176 -61.47 -13.90 -37.81
CA ALA A 176 -61.85 -15.17 -37.14
C ALA A 176 -62.77 -16.24 -37.79
N THR A 177 -62.59 -17.50 -37.36
CA THR A 177 -63.67 -18.49 -37.12
C THR A 177 -63.25 -19.59 -36.12
N MET A 178 -64.18 -20.41 -35.60
CA MET A 178 -63.96 -21.27 -34.41
C MET A 178 -64.95 -22.47 -34.35
N ILE A 179 -64.49 -23.73 -34.19
CA ILE A 179 -65.25 -25.00 -33.96
C ILE A 179 -64.31 -26.04 -33.26
N ALA A 180 -64.73 -27.15 -32.61
CA ALA A 180 -65.45 -27.37 -31.34
C ALA A 180 -65.49 -28.89 -30.95
N LEU A 181 -65.86 -29.25 -29.69
CA LEU A 181 -66.30 -30.60 -29.18
C LEU A 181 -65.21 -31.72 -29.02
N THR A 182 -65.24 -32.79 -28.18
CA THR A 182 -66.10 -33.26 -27.04
C THR A 182 -65.47 -34.43 -26.20
N ALA A 183 -65.85 -34.56 -24.91
CA ALA A 183 -65.93 -35.78 -24.02
C ALA A 183 -64.66 -36.66 -23.72
N GLY A 184 -64.57 -37.48 -22.65
CA GLY A 184 -65.37 -37.61 -21.39
C GLY A 184 -65.29 -39.00 -20.66
N ILE A 185 -65.38 -39.02 -19.30
CA ILE A 185 -65.75 -40.19 -18.40
C ILE A 185 -64.67 -41.32 -18.22
N ALA A 186 -64.52 -42.09 -17.11
CA ALA A 186 -64.59 -41.89 -15.63
C ALA A 186 -64.07 -43.16 -14.87
N CYS A 187 -63.75 -43.07 -13.56
CA CYS A 187 -63.52 -44.19 -12.59
C CYS A 187 -62.24 -45.06 -12.80
N LEU A 188 -61.73 -45.99 -11.95
CA LEU A 188 -61.73 -46.37 -10.50
C LEU A 188 -60.60 -47.46 -10.29
N ALA A 189 -60.08 -47.95 -9.14
CA ALA A 189 -60.21 -47.76 -7.68
C ALA A 189 -58.95 -48.26 -6.88
N VAL A 190 -58.94 -48.05 -5.54
CA VAL A 190 -58.40 -48.85 -4.38
C VAL A 190 -57.63 -50.16 -4.68
N ALA A 191 -56.49 -50.54 -4.06
CA ALA A 191 -55.50 -49.93 -3.13
C ALA A 191 -54.16 -50.76 -3.21
N VAL A 192 -52.99 -50.39 -2.64
CA VAL A 192 -52.55 -50.49 -1.21
C VAL A 192 -51.10 -49.94 -1.10
N LEU A 193 -50.71 -49.29 0.01
CA LEU A 193 -49.36 -48.76 0.37
C LEU A 193 -48.75 -47.72 -0.63
N GLY A 194 -48.14 -46.59 -0.23
CA GLY A 194 -47.89 -46.00 1.09
C GLY A 194 -46.49 -46.30 1.64
N VAL A 195 -45.53 -45.36 1.76
CA VAL A 195 -45.52 -43.93 1.37
C VAL A 195 -44.10 -43.54 0.93
N ALA A 196 -43.91 -42.94 -0.25
CA ALA A 196 -42.66 -42.30 -0.64
C ALA A 196 -42.84 -41.20 -1.72
N LEU A 197 -42.33 -40.00 -1.42
CA LEU A 197 -42.02 -38.87 -2.33
C LEU A 197 -43.18 -38.16 -3.10
N VAL A 198 -42.81 -36.96 -3.59
CA VAL A 198 -43.51 -36.06 -4.53
C VAL A 198 -44.83 -35.41 -4.07
N LYS A 199 -44.73 -34.11 -3.73
CA LYS A 199 -45.86 -33.14 -3.77
C LYS A 199 -45.55 -31.97 -4.71
N LEU A 200 -45.48 -32.29 -5.99
CA LEU A 200 -45.74 -31.40 -7.14
C LEU A 200 -46.86 -32.09 -7.95
N ARG A 201 -47.76 -31.43 -8.68
CA ARG A 201 -47.87 -30.04 -9.16
C ARG A 201 -49.33 -29.79 -9.58
N GLN A 202 -49.80 -28.54 -9.68
CA GLN A 202 -50.84 -28.03 -10.63
C GLN A 202 -51.30 -26.61 -10.22
N PRO A 203 -51.83 -25.78 -11.14
CA PRO A 203 -51.37 -25.50 -12.51
C PRO A 203 -51.18 -23.98 -12.76
N GLU A 204 -50.79 -23.58 -13.98
CA GLU A 204 -50.28 -22.24 -14.30
C GLU A 204 -50.55 -21.87 -15.79
N ALA A 205 -51.04 -20.65 -16.09
CA ALA A 205 -51.10 -20.03 -17.43
C ALA A 205 -51.59 -18.55 -17.35
N PRO A 206 -51.36 -17.67 -18.35
CA PRO A 206 -50.54 -17.81 -19.57
C PRO A 206 -49.36 -16.79 -19.66
N ARG A 207 -48.67 -16.78 -20.81
CA ARG A 207 -47.34 -16.18 -21.09
C ARG A 207 -47.17 -15.90 -22.60
N ASP A 208 -46.30 -15.05 -23.16
CA ASP A 208 -45.28 -14.06 -22.71
C ASP A 208 -45.31 -12.85 -23.70
N PRO A 209 -44.48 -11.77 -23.58
CA PRO A 209 -43.31 -11.70 -24.49
C PRO A 209 -42.04 -10.97 -23.95
N GLU A 210 -40.99 -11.04 -24.79
CA GLU A 210 -39.68 -10.37 -24.78
C GLU A 210 -38.66 -10.68 -23.67
N THR A 211 -37.62 -11.40 -24.10
CA THR A 211 -36.35 -11.60 -23.40
C THR A 211 -35.48 -10.34 -23.45
N VAL A 212 -35.15 -9.77 -22.28
CA VAL A 212 -34.03 -8.83 -22.14
C VAL A 212 -33.05 -9.39 -21.12
N ALA A 213 -31.76 -9.45 -21.48
CA ALA A 213 -30.72 -9.97 -20.60
C ALA A 213 -30.52 -9.03 -19.39
N VAL A 214 -30.80 -9.51 -18.18
CA VAL A 214 -30.45 -8.79 -16.95
C VAL A 214 -28.92 -8.75 -16.85
N ALA A 215 -28.37 -7.56 -17.05
CA ALA A 215 -26.93 -7.35 -17.10
C ALA A 215 -26.23 -7.82 -15.81
N SER A 216 -25.11 -8.53 -15.97
CA SER A 216 -24.22 -8.84 -14.86
C SER A 216 -23.74 -7.54 -14.21
N ALA A 217 -24.16 -7.29 -12.97
CA ALA A 217 -23.58 -6.21 -12.18
C ALA A 217 -22.05 -6.44 -12.11
N PRO A 218 -21.22 -5.45 -12.52
CA PRO A 218 -19.80 -5.68 -12.65
C PRO A 218 -19.19 -6.00 -11.28
N ALA A 219 -18.36 -7.05 -11.23
CA ALA A 219 -17.59 -7.35 -10.03
C ALA A 219 -16.78 -6.12 -9.63
N LEU A 220 -16.90 -5.70 -8.36
CA LEU A 220 -16.09 -4.62 -7.80
C LEU A 220 -14.62 -5.04 -7.74
N GLN A 221 -13.90 -4.85 -8.85
CA GLN A 221 -12.47 -5.07 -8.94
C GLN A 221 -11.76 -4.06 -8.03
N THR A 222 -11.48 -4.48 -6.80
CA THR A 222 -10.75 -3.68 -5.82
C THR A 222 -9.31 -3.50 -6.27
N ALA A 223 -9.05 -2.42 -7.02
CA ALA A 223 -7.71 -2.00 -7.41
C ALA A 223 -6.80 -1.94 -6.16
N ALA A 224 -5.59 -2.47 -6.29
CA ALA A 224 -4.65 -2.59 -5.17
C ALA A 224 -4.31 -1.19 -4.61
N ARG A 225 -4.70 -0.96 -3.36
CA ARG A 225 -4.32 0.24 -2.60
C ARG A 225 -2.83 0.17 -2.27
N PRO A 226 -2.11 1.30 -2.18
CA PRO A 226 -0.74 1.29 -1.67
C PRO A 226 -0.77 0.69 -0.27
N SER A 227 -0.16 -0.48 -0.14
CA SER A 227 -0.10 -1.28 1.06
C SER A 227 1.31 -1.21 1.60
N LEU A 228 1.44 -0.93 2.90
CA LEU A 228 2.64 -1.34 3.61
C LEU A 228 2.67 -2.87 3.54
N ILE A 229 3.75 -3.42 2.99
CA ILE A 229 4.04 -4.86 2.98
C ILE A 229 5.48 -4.97 3.48
N LEU A 230 5.64 -5.33 4.75
CA LEU A 230 6.94 -5.40 5.43
C LEU A 230 7.92 -6.39 4.78
N SER A 231 7.41 -7.38 4.05
CA SER A 231 8.18 -8.58 3.72
C SER A 231 9.17 -8.48 2.56
N SER A 232 9.30 -7.36 1.84
CA SER A 232 10.46 -7.23 0.94
C SER A 232 11.69 -7.11 1.83
N VAL A 233 11.74 -6.02 2.62
CA VAL A 233 12.87 -5.70 3.50
C VAL A 233 13.23 -6.85 4.43
N GLU A 234 12.28 -7.50 5.09
CA GLU A 234 12.60 -8.59 6.02
C GLU A 234 13.10 -9.87 5.31
N SER A 235 12.67 -10.12 4.06
CA SER A 235 13.20 -11.23 3.24
C SER A 235 14.55 -10.88 2.61
N ASP A 236 14.72 -9.64 2.14
CA ASP A 236 15.95 -9.10 1.55
C ASP A 236 17.06 -9.01 2.62
N LEU A 237 16.70 -8.69 3.87
CA LEU A 237 17.62 -8.60 5.01
C LEU A 237 18.00 -9.99 5.55
N GLU A 238 17.09 -10.97 5.51
CA GLU A 238 17.46 -12.35 5.84
C GLU A 238 18.34 -12.95 4.74
N ALA A 239 18.01 -12.76 3.46
CA ALA A 239 18.87 -13.19 2.35
C ALA A 239 20.27 -12.53 2.41
N ALA A 240 20.36 -11.26 2.83
CA ALA A 240 21.64 -10.59 3.07
C ALA A 240 22.40 -11.16 4.29
N ARG A 241 21.70 -11.58 5.35
CA ARG A 241 22.31 -12.30 6.49
C ARG A 241 22.79 -13.68 6.10
N GLU A 242 21.98 -14.48 5.42
CA GLU A 242 22.35 -15.79 4.89
C GLU A 242 23.57 -15.69 3.96
N ALA A 243 23.62 -14.68 3.08
CA ALA A 243 24.78 -14.40 2.24
C ALA A 243 26.03 -13.99 3.03
N THR A 244 25.86 -13.22 4.12
CA THR A 244 26.96 -12.80 5.00
C THR A 244 27.49 -13.95 5.84
N GLU A 245 26.61 -14.81 6.37
CA GLU A 245 26.99 -16.01 7.12
C GLU A 245 27.60 -17.08 6.20
N PHE A 246 27.10 -17.22 4.97
CA PHE A 246 27.74 -18.02 3.92
C PHE A 246 29.15 -17.51 3.61
N ALA A 247 29.33 -16.19 3.45
CA ALA A 247 30.65 -15.59 3.24
C ALA A 247 31.60 -15.84 4.42
N LEU A 248 31.15 -15.66 5.66
CA LEU A 248 31.93 -15.92 6.87
C LEU A 248 32.28 -17.41 7.07
N ARG A 249 31.45 -18.33 6.59
CA ARG A 249 31.77 -19.77 6.55
C ARG A 249 32.72 -20.15 5.41
N ALA A 250 32.67 -19.43 4.28
CA ALA A 250 33.54 -19.64 3.14
C ALA A 250 34.94 -19.04 3.35
N ASP A 251 35.03 -17.90 4.03
CA ASP A 251 36.28 -17.25 4.46
C ASP A 251 36.13 -16.68 5.89
N PRO A 252 36.58 -17.43 6.92
CA PRO A 252 36.57 -16.96 8.30
C PRO A 252 37.45 -15.74 8.57
N SER A 253 38.38 -15.38 7.68
CA SER A 253 39.25 -14.20 7.87
C SER A 253 38.50 -12.88 7.74
N LEU A 254 37.34 -12.89 7.07
CA LEU A 254 36.45 -11.73 6.96
C LEU A 254 35.97 -11.22 8.34
N ALA A 255 35.94 -12.08 9.36
CA ALA A 255 35.60 -11.69 10.74
C ALA A 255 36.67 -10.82 11.43
N ALA A 256 37.88 -10.73 10.86
CA ALA A 256 38.98 -9.94 11.41
C ALA A 256 39.10 -8.52 10.82
N ILE A 257 38.29 -8.18 9.81
CA ILE A 257 38.31 -6.87 9.15
C ILE A 257 37.75 -5.82 10.12
N LYS A 258 38.60 -4.86 10.52
CA LYS A 258 38.19 -3.67 11.27
C LYS A 258 38.05 -2.48 10.34
N GLU A 259 37.07 -1.63 10.64
CA GLU A 259 36.82 -0.39 9.92
C GLU A 259 37.94 0.63 10.19
N GLN A 260 38.35 1.35 9.15
CA GLN A 260 39.56 2.19 9.18
C GLN A 260 39.19 3.63 9.56
N ALA A 261 39.51 4.00 10.80
CA ALA A 261 39.06 5.25 11.41
C ALA A 261 39.94 6.46 11.04
N ASP A 262 39.48 7.25 10.06
CA ASP A 262 39.91 8.63 9.83
C ASP A 262 38.66 9.55 9.84
N GLY A 263 38.61 10.49 10.79
CA GLY A 263 37.47 11.40 10.99
C GLY A 263 37.70 12.80 10.41
N PRO A 264 36.66 13.48 9.87
CA PRO A 264 36.76 14.88 9.46
C PRO A 264 36.85 15.84 10.67
N PRO A 265 37.44 17.04 10.50
CA PRO A 265 37.73 17.95 11.61
C PRO A 265 36.49 18.69 12.15
N GLU A 266 36.57 19.10 13.42
CA GLU A 266 35.50 19.79 14.15
C GLU A 266 35.20 21.21 13.62
N ILE A 267 33.94 21.64 13.78
CA ILE A 267 33.50 23.03 13.62
C ILE A 267 32.84 23.47 14.93
N PRO A 268 33.27 24.57 15.58
CA PRO A 268 32.76 24.95 16.89
C PRO A 268 31.31 25.47 16.83
N VAL A 269 30.43 24.85 17.62
CA VAL A 269 29.01 25.25 17.74
C VAL A 269 28.82 26.14 18.97
N VAL A 270 28.24 27.33 18.76
CA VAL A 270 27.89 28.26 19.85
C VAL A 270 26.56 27.82 20.49
N PRO A 271 26.47 27.70 21.84
CA PRO A 271 25.26 27.24 22.51
C PRO A 271 24.14 28.31 22.50
N LEU A 272 22.96 27.94 22.01
CA LEU A 272 21.73 28.73 22.18
C LEU A 272 20.99 28.31 23.45
N THR A 273 20.80 29.24 24.38
CA THR A 273 20.09 29.03 25.64
C THR A 273 18.57 28.98 25.45
N GLN A 274 17.91 28.05 26.15
CA GLN A 274 16.45 28.00 26.25
C GLN A 274 15.96 28.73 27.51
N PRO A 275 14.94 29.60 27.42
CA PRO A 275 14.28 30.18 28.59
C PRO A 275 13.32 29.16 29.28
N PRO A 276 13.02 29.34 30.58
CA PRO A 276 12.39 28.30 31.40
C PRO A 276 10.86 28.21 31.30
N SER A 277 10.32 27.07 31.74
CA SER A 277 8.89 26.82 31.92
C SER A 277 8.26 27.70 33.01
N ASN A 278 7.09 28.29 32.71
CA ASN A 278 5.85 28.31 33.53
C ASN A 278 5.00 29.56 33.25
N ILE A 279 3.76 29.40 32.78
CA ILE A 279 2.70 30.42 32.90
C ILE A 279 1.38 29.73 33.30
N LEU A 280 0.78 30.21 34.39
CA LEU A 280 -0.61 29.95 34.77
C LEU A 280 -1.54 30.85 33.93
N LEU A 281 -2.60 30.30 33.35
CA LEU A 281 -3.73 31.09 32.85
C LEU A 281 -5.06 30.48 33.28
N VAL A 282 -5.95 31.33 33.80
CA VAL A 282 -7.30 30.99 34.23
C VAL A 282 -8.22 30.89 33.00
N PRO A 283 -9.07 29.85 32.89
CA PRO A 283 -9.99 29.74 31.76
C PRO A 283 -11.15 30.75 31.86
N PRO A 284 -11.51 31.45 30.78
CA PRO A 284 -12.75 32.23 30.74
C PRO A 284 -13.96 31.30 30.70
N LYS A 285 -15.02 31.64 31.46
CA LYS A 285 -16.32 30.96 31.32
C LYS A 285 -16.96 31.33 29.99
N LEU A 286 -17.22 30.33 29.13
CA LEU A 286 -18.20 30.50 28.06
C LEU A 286 -19.63 30.44 28.66
N PRO A 287 -20.59 31.20 28.09
CA PRO A 287 -22.00 31.09 28.48
C PRO A 287 -22.61 29.76 27.96
N PRO A 288 -23.66 29.24 28.63
CA PRO A 288 -24.28 27.97 28.26
C PRO A 288 -25.16 28.10 27.01
N GLY A 289 -24.57 27.92 25.83
CA GLY A 289 -25.29 27.70 24.58
C GLY A 289 -25.40 26.21 24.27
N GLN A 290 -26.59 25.62 24.44
CA GLN A 290 -26.84 24.23 24.03
C GLN A 290 -26.87 24.10 22.50
N ALA A 291 -25.70 23.86 21.90
CA ALA A 291 -25.64 23.23 20.59
C ALA A 291 -26.15 21.79 20.73
N ALA A 292 -27.41 21.56 20.37
CA ALA A 292 -27.99 20.21 20.38
C ALA A 292 -27.10 19.26 19.55
N PRO A 293 -26.74 18.07 20.08
CA PRO A 293 -25.88 17.15 19.35
C PRO A 293 -26.56 16.74 18.04
N GLY A 294 -25.82 16.85 16.94
CA GLY A 294 -26.28 16.35 15.65
C GLY A 294 -26.54 14.84 15.69
N PRO A 295 -27.24 14.28 14.69
CA PRO A 295 -27.53 12.85 14.63
C PRO A 295 -26.23 12.04 14.81
N ARG A 296 -26.20 11.21 15.85
CA ARG A 296 -25.01 10.45 16.25
C ARG A 296 -24.57 9.50 15.14
N SER A 297 -23.26 9.39 14.95
CA SER A 297 -22.67 8.48 13.97
C SER A 297 -23.05 7.03 14.28
N ARG A 298 -23.50 6.28 13.27
CA ARG A 298 -23.59 4.82 13.40
C ARG A 298 -22.18 4.26 13.41
N ILE A 299 -21.78 3.63 14.51
CA ILE A 299 -20.46 2.98 14.66
C ILE A 299 -20.25 2.03 13.46
N PRO A 300 -19.10 2.11 12.75
CA PRO A 300 -18.79 1.17 11.69
C PRO A 300 -18.72 -0.25 12.25
N GLN A 301 -19.57 -1.14 11.73
CA GLN A 301 -19.48 -2.57 11.97
C GLN A 301 -18.76 -3.22 10.78
N ALA A 302 -17.93 -4.23 11.03
CA ALA A 302 -17.42 -5.07 9.97
C ALA A 302 -18.60 -5.82 9.32
N PRO A 303 -18.84 -5.73 8.00
CA PRO A 303 -19.84 -6.56 7.35
C PRO A 303 -19.51 -8.04 7.56
N ILE A 304 -20.50 -8.84 7.97
CA ILE A 304 -20.31 -10.26 8.27
C ILE A 304 -19.81 -10.98 7.00
N THR A 305 -18.71 -11.71 7.10
CA THR A 305 -18.21 -12.55 6.01
C THR A 305 -18.98 -13.87 5.99
N THR A 306 -19.60 -14.22 4.87
CA THR A 306 -20.33 -15.48 4.69
C THR A 306 -19.36 -16.66 4.47
N GLY A 307 -18.88 -17.27 5.56
CA GLY A 307 -18.08 -18.51 5.47
C GLY A 307 -17.44 -18.96 6.79
N GLY A 308 -18.10 -19.90 7.49
CA GLY A 308 -17.59 -20.52 8.73
C GLY A 308 -18.19 -19.96 10.02
N ASP A 309 -17.89 -20.63 11.13
CA ASP A 309 -18.35 -20.24 12.47
C ASP A 309 -17.55 -19.02 13.01
N PRO A 310 -18.19 -17.88 13.31
CA PRO A 310 -17.55 -16.68 13.86
C PRO A 310 -16.76 -16.92 15.17
N GLU A 311 -17.17 -17.92 15.96
CA GLU A 311 -16.58 -18.24 17.26
C GLU A 311 -15.47 -19.29 17.17
N GLN A 312 -15.24 -19.86 15.97
CA GLN A 312 -14.16 -20.80 15.70
C GLN A 312 -12.81 -20.24 16.17
N LEU A 313 -12.13 -20.95 17.08
CA LEU A 313 -10.80 -20.58 17.54
C LEU A 313 -9.74 -20.98 16.50
N LEU A 314 -9.21 -19.99 15.79
CA LEU A 314 -8.05 -20.11 14.92
C LEU A 314 -6.76 -20.09 15.74
N THR A 315 -5.79 -20.93 15.39
CA THR A 315 -4.54 -21.13 16.15
C THR A 315 -3.33 -20.58 15.39
N PHE A 316 -2.52 -19.78 16.06
CA PHE A 316 -1.31 -19.14 15.54
C PHE A 316 -0.14 -19.41 16.49
N GLY A 317 0.51 -20.56 16.32
CA GLY A 317 1.47 -21.09 17.30
C GLY A 317 0.78 -21.31 18.66
N PRO A 318 1.25 -20.68 19.76
CA PRO A 318 0.63 -20.82 21.08
C PRO A 318 -0.66 -19.98 21.25
N ILE A 319 -0.95 -19.05 20.34
CA ILE A 319 -2.08 -18.10 20.49
C ILE A 319 -3.33 -18.66 19.81
N ARG A 320 -4.50 -18.50 20.46
CA ARG A 320 -5.82 -18.89 19.91
C ARG A 320 -6.75 -17.68 19.89
N ILE A 321 -7.37 -17.41 18.74
CA ILE A 321 -8.14 -16.18 18.47
C ILE A 321 -9.45 -16.56 17.78
N ARG A 322 -10.58 -15.96 18.17
CA ARG A 322 -11.87 -16.17 17.50
C ARG A 322 -11.82 -15.66 16.06
N ARG A 323 -12.35 -16.44 15.10
CA ARG A 323 -12.41 -16.10 13.67
C ARG A 323 -12.88 -14.68 13.43
N HIS A 324 -13.98 -14.26 14.05
CA HIS A 324 -14.57 -12.94 13.81
C HIS A 324 -13.59 -11.80 14.10
N LEU A 325 -12.70 -11.94 15.08
CA LEU A 325 -11.75 -10.90 15.48
C LEU A 325 -10.56 -10.84 14.51
N VAL A 326 -10.07 -12.00 14.04
CA VAL A 326 -9.06 -12.06 12.98
C VAL A 326 -9.60 -11.43 11.69
N GLU A 327 -10.82 -11.80 11.28
CA GLU A 327 -11.46 -11.24 10.09
C GLU A 327 -11.75 -9.73 10.23
N THR A 328 -12.07 -9.26 11.43
CA THR A 328 -12.23 -7.83 11.75
C THR A 328 -10.93 -7.05 11.55
N ILE A 329 -9.80 -7.54 12.09
CA ILE A 329 -8.48 -6.91 11.95
C ILE A 329 -8.01 -6.94 10.49
N VAL A 330 -8.14 -8.09 9.81
CA VAL A 330 -7.82 -8.26 8.38
C VAL A 330 -8.61 -7.29 7.51
N ARG A 331 -9.90 -7.13 7.77
CA ARG A 331 -10.78 -6.23 7.02
C ARG A 331 -10.38 -4.77 7.23
N ALA A 332 -10.08 -4.36 8.46
CA ALA A 332 -9.61 -3.01 8.75
C ALA A 332 -8.29 -2.69 8.03
N GLY A 333 -7.31 -3.61 8.09
CA GLY A 333 -6.05 -3.48 7.34
C GLY A 333 -6.27 -3.33 5.83
N LYS A 334 -7.13 -4.16 5.23
CA LYS A 334 -7.51 -4.05 3.81
C LYS A 334 -8.23 -2.74 3.46
N VAL A 335 -9.07 -2.21 4.36
CA VAL A 335 -9.76 -0.92 4.16
C VAL A 335 -8.78 0.25 4.17
N VAL A 336 -7.83 0.29 5.12
CA VAL A 336 -6.82 1.37 5.19
C VAL A 336 -5.70 1.20 4.15
N GLY A 337 -5.41 -0.04 3.77
CA GLY A 337 -4.17 -0.41 3.07
C GLY A 337 -2.97 -0.41 4.03
N ALA A 338 -3.14 -0.98 5.21
CA ALA A 338 -2.07 -1.30 6.16
C ALA A 338 -1.94 -2.84 6.26
N ASP A 339 -0.74 -3.37 6.55
CA ASP A 339 -0.50 -4.81 6.58
C ASP A 339 -1.35 -5.50 7.67
N PRO A 340 -2.25 -6.46 7.32
CA PRO A 340 -2.96 -7.25 8.30
C PRO A 340 -2.03 -8.00 9.28
N THR A 341 -0.85 -8.40 8.82
CA THR A 341 0.17 -9.10 9.62
C THR A 341 0.70 -8.21 10.73
N LEU A 342 1.00 -6.94 10.40
CA LEU A 342 1.42 -5.92 11.36
C LEU A 342 0.29 -5.63 12.36
N LEU A 343 -0.94 -5.43 11.89
CA LEU A 343 -2.06 -5.13 12.79
C LEU A 343 -2.33 -6.28 13.77
N MET A 344 -2.22 -7.54 13.33
CA MET A 344 -2.26 -8.71 14.23
C MET A 344 -1.08 -8.71 15.22
N ALA A 345 0.14 -8.41 14.76
CA ALA A 345 1.32 -8.36 15.63
C ALA A 345 1.24 -7.26 16.70
N VAL A 346 0.71 -6.08 16.37
CA VAL A 346 0.47 -5.00 17.34
C VAL A 346 -0.66 -5.38 18.32
N ALA A 347 -1.77 -5.94 17.84
CA ALA A 347 -2.86 -6.38 18.72
C ALA A 347 -2.46 -7.51 19.70
N ASP A 348 -1.59 -8.44 19.28
CA ASP A 348 -0.93 -9.43 20.14
C ASP A 348 -0.10 -8.74 21.23
N LYS A 349 0.79 -7.83 20.81
CA LYS A 349 1.75 -7.15 21.68
C LYS A 349 1.07 -6.20 22.68
N GLU A 350 0.00 -5.51 22.29
CA GLU A 350 -0.65 -4.51 23.13
C GLU A 350 -1.71 -5.09 24.07
N SER A 351 -2.63 -5.91 23.57
CA SER A 351 -3.78 -6.37 24.36
C SER A 351 -3.91 -7.89 24.49
N SER A 352 -3.02 -8.66 23.85
CA SER A 352 -3.24 -10.10 23.61
C SER A 352 -4.63 -10.38 22.99
N PHE A 353 -5.05 -9.52 22.06
CA PHE A 353 -6.36 -9.50 21.42
C PHE A 353 -7.57 -9.18 22.34
N SER A 354 -7.36 -8.71 23.56
CA SER A 354 -8.45 -8.27 24.42
C SER A 354 -9.03 -6.93 23.95
N THR A 355 -10.31 -6.94 23.58
CA THR A 355 -10.99 -5.75 23.06
C THR A 355 -11.40 -4.75 24.15
N SER A 356 -11.49 -5.18 25.40
CA SER A 356 -12.08 -4.42 26.52
C SER A 356 -11.13 -4.17 27.70
N VAL A 357 -9.90 -4.67 27.67
CA VAL A 357 -8.89 -4.42 28.70
C VAL A 357 -8.55 -2.91 28.82
N GLN A 358 -8.15 -2.50 30.02
CA GLN A 358 -7.54 -1.19 30.27
C GLN A 358 -6.29 -1.39 31.12
N ALA A 359 -5.24 -0.63 30.83
CA ALA A 359 -3.99 -0.69 31.60
C ALA A 359 -4.18 -0.12 33.01
N LYS A 360 -3.54 -0.73 34.02
CA LYS A 360 -3.64 -0.28 35.42
C LYS A 360 -2.92 1.05 35.69
N THR A 361 -2.00 1.46 34.81
CA THR A 361 -1.07 2.58 35.02
C THR A 361 -1.28 3.76 34.07
N SER A 362 -2.26 3.69 33.17
CA SER A 362 -2.54 4.75 32.19
C SER A 362 -3.98 4.70 31.69
N SER A 363 -4.39 5.67 30.87
CA SER A 363 -5.69 5.64 30.20
C SER A 363 -5.75 4.66 29.02
N ALA A 364 -4.70 3.86 28.76
CA ALA A 364 -4.61 2.96 27.61
C ALA A 364 -5.71 1.89 27.62
N THR A 365 -6.53 1.82 26.55
CA THR A 365 -7.73 0.95 26.48
C THR A 365 -7.84 0.20 25.17
N GLY A 366 -8.31 -1.04 25.24
CA GLY A 366 -8.81 -1.83 24.14
C GLY A 366 -7.73 -2.48 23.26
N LEU A 367 -8.17 -2.96 22.09
CA LEU A 367 -7.41 -3.88 21.22
C LEU A 367 -6.00 -3.38 20.84
N TYR A 368 -5.83 -2.06 20.71
CA TYR A 368 -4.56 -1.38 20.38
C TYR A 368 -4.10 -0.42 21.49
N GLN A 369 -4.57 -0.62 22.73
CA GLN A 369 -4.15 0.10 23.94
C GLN A 369 -4.09 1.65 23.81
N PHE A 370 -4.99 2.25 23.02
CA PHE A 370 -4.99 3.69 22.77
C PHE A 370 -5.13 4.49 24.08
N ILE A 371 -4.16 5.34 24.40
CA ILE A 371 -4.31 6.39 25.43
C ILE A 371 -5.23 7.50 24.93
N GLU A 372 -5.85 8.23 25.86
CA GLU A 372 -6.85 9.26 25.58
C GLU A 372 -6.43 10.30 24.53
N GLN A 373 -5.27 10.94 24.69
CA GLN A 373 -4.86 12.04 23.80
C GLN A 373 -4.55 11.55 22.38
N THR A 374 -3.94 10.37 22.25
CA THR A 374 -3.74 9.72 20.94
C THR A 374 -5.07 9.35 20.30
N TRP A 375 -6.03 8.83 21.08
CA TRP A 375 -7.36 8.49 20.58
C TRP A 375 -8.14 9.69 20.06
N LEU A 376 -8.21 10.77 20.85
CA LEU A 376 -8.88 12.00 20.43
C LEU A 376 -8.19 12.60 19.18
N GLY A 377 -6.87 12.48 19.07
CA GLY A 377 -6.13 12.83 17.85
C GLY A 377 -6.56 12.02 16.62
N VAL A 378 -6.54 10.68 16.69
CA VAL A 378 -6.90 9.84 15.52
C VAL A 378 -8.39 9.91 15.17
N VAL A 379 -9.29 10.16 16.13
CA VAL A 379 -10.71 10.44 15.86
C VAL A 379 -10.88 11.82 15.23
N SER A 380 -10.16 12.85 15.68
CA SER A 380 -10.19 14.19 15.07
C SER A 380 -9.67 14.18 13.63
N GLU A 381 -8.62 13.40 13.34
CA GLU A 381 -7.94 13.38 12.04
C GLU A 381 -8.56 12.41 11.03
N PHE A 382 -8.91 11.19 11.46
CA PHE A 382 -9.42 10.13 10.58
C PHE A 382 -10.89 9.75 10.84
N GLY A 383 -11.52 10.23 11.92
CA GLY A 383 -12.87 9.83 12.30
C GLY A 383 -13.90 10.04 11.19
N THR A 384 -13.90 11.21 10.55
CA THR A 384 -14.79 11.55 9.43
C THR A 384 -14.67 10.58 8.25
N LYS A 385 -13.46 10.09 7.95
CA LYS A 385 -13.20 9.08 6.88
C LYS A 385 -13.84 7.73 7.22
N HIS A 386 -13.97 7.43 8.51
CA HIS A 386 -14.56 6.20 9.06
C HIS A 386 -15.92 6.46 9.71
N GLY A 387 -16.67 7.45 9.21
CA GLY A 387 -18.07 7.70 9.60
C GLY A 387 -18.29 8.42 10.94
N LEU A 388 -17.25 8.68 11.73
CA LEU A 388 -17.33 9.40 13.02
C LEU A 388 -17.35 10.93 12.87
N ALA A 389 -18.10 11.45 11.90
CA ALA A 389 -18.13 12.88 11.61
C ALA A 389 -18.73 13.72 12.76
N ALA A 390 -19.67 13.15 13.54
CA ALA A 390 -20.23 13.82 14.70
C ALA A 390 -19.23 13.91 15.86
N GLU A 391 -18.51 12.81 16.14
CA GLU A 391 -17.49 12.74 17.20
C GLU A 391 -16.30 13.66 16.89
N ALA A 392 -15.78 13.60 15.66
CA ALA A 392 -14.65 14.43 15.24
C ALA A 392 -14.94 15.93 15.39
N LYS A 393 -16.19 16.36 15.16
CA LYS A 393 -16.64 17.75 15.34
C LYS A 393 -16.68 18.20 16.81
N LEU A 394 -16.79 17.28 17.77
CA LEU A 394 -16.80 17.57 19.21
C LEU A 394 -15.39 17.70 19.81
N ILE A 395 -14.34 17.33 19.05
CA ILE A 395 -12.95 17.35 19.51
C ILE A 395 -12.31 18.69 19.13
N GLY A 396 -12.20 19.59 20.11
CA GLY A 396 -11.42 20.81 20.04
C GLY A 396 -9.95 20.60 20.42
N ARG A 397 -9.18 21.70 20.40
CA ARG A 397 -7.79 21.72 20.88
C ARG A 397 -7.59 22.84 21.89
N ASN A 398 -6.86 22.55 22.97
CA ASN A 398 -6.35 23.54 23.91
C ASN A 398 -4.82 23.51 23.86
N GLY A 399 -4.22 24.48 23.15
CA GLY A 399 -2.80 24.45 22.79
C GLY A 399 -2.45 23.16 22.03
N ARG A 400 -1.63 22.31 22.64
CA ARG A 400 -1.23 21.01 22.06
C ARG A 400 -2.21 19.86 22.38
N GLN A 401 -3.05 19.98 23.41
CA GLN A 401 -3.94 18.92 23.87
C GLN A 401 -5.24 18.88 23.06
N PHE A 402 -5.79 17.68 22.86
CA PHE A 402 -7.16 17.48 22.35
C PHE A 402 -8.15 17.48 23.52
N VAL A 403 -9.28 18.15 23.36
CA VAL A 403 -10.29 18.34 24.41
C VAL A 403 -11.70 18.16 23.84
N VAL A 404 -12.60 17.62 24.65
CA VAL A 404 -14.05 17.56 24.37
C VAL A 404 -14.74 18.27 25.53
N ALA A 405 -15.60 19.23 25.22
CA ALA A 405 -16.13 20.17 26.22
C ALA A 405 -17.14 19.55 27.18
N ASP A 406 -17.97 18.61 26.70
CA ASP A 406 -18.89 17.85 27.53
C ASP A 406 -18.24 16.54 28.03
N ALA A 407 -18.40 16.25 29.32
CA ALA A 407 -17.74 15.11 29.97
C ALA A 407 -18.36 13.76 29.57
N ALA A 408 -19.66 13.70 29.27
CA ALA A 408 -20.35 12.46 28.90
C ALA A 408 -20.06 12.09 27.44
N GLU A 409 -20.08 13.06 26.52
CA GLU A 409 -19.63 12.88 25.13
C GLU A 409 -18.12 12.61 25.06
N ARG A 410 -17.28 13.22 25.92
CA ARG A 410 -15.86 12.84 26.06
C ARG A 410 -15.71 11.36 26.43
N GLN A 411 -16.44 10.90 27.45
CA GLN A 411 -16.38 9.51 27.88
C GLN A 411 -16.90 8.56 26.78
N ARG A 412 -18.02 8.88 26.14
CA ARG A 412 -18.58 8.12 25.02
C ARG A 412 -17.58 7.98 23.87
N ILE A 413 -16.92 9.08 23.48
CA ILE A 413 -15.86 9.06 22.45
C ILE A 413 -14.71 8.16 22.89
N LEU A 414 -14.31 8.20 24.17
CA LEU A 414 -13.24 7.37 24.71
C LEU A 414 -13.59 5.87 24.84
N ASP A 415 -14.85 5.51 25.04
CA ASP A 415 -15.26 4.10 25.08
C ASP A 415 -15.32 3.44 23.70
N LEU A 416 -15.35 4.22 22.61
CA LEU A 416 -15.20 3.70 21.24
C LEU A 416 -13.85 2.97 20.99
N ARG A 417 -12.86 3.12 21.88
CA ARG A 417 -11.63 2.29 21.91
C ARG A 417 -11.87 0.80 22.15
N ARG A 418 -13.06 0.46 22.64
CA ARG A 418 -13.49 -0.92 22.90
C ARG A 418 -14.08 -1.59 21.66
N GLU A 419 -14.44 -0.81 20.65
CA GLU A 419 -14.93 -1.29 19.36
C GLU A 419 -13.76 -1.82 18.51
N PRO A 420 -13.66 -3.13 18.25
CA PRO A 420 -12.46 -3.73 17.68
C PRO A 420 -12.22 -3.31 16.23
N TYR A 421 -13.29 -3.19 15.43
CA TYR A 421 -13.17 -2.80 14.01
C TYR A 421 -12.72 -1.34 13.87
N LEU A 422 -13.38 -0.44 14.60
CA LEU A 422 -13.05 0.98 14.61
C LEU A 422 -11.62 1.23 15.13
N SER A 423 -11.24 0.55 16.21
CA SER A 423 -9.87 0.64 16.76
C SER A 423 -8.82 0.11 15.78
N ALA A 424 -9.12 -0.98 15.05
CA ALA A 424 -8.23 -1.49 14.00
C ALA A 424 -8.12 -0.54 12.79
N LEU A 425 -9.21 0.14 12.40
CA LEU A 425 -9.19 1.16 11.34
C LEU A 425 -8.29 2.33 11.76
N LEU A 426 -8.51 2.91 12.94
CA LEU A 426 -7.77 4.09 13.41
C LEU A 426 -6.30 3.76 13.75
N ALA A 427 -6.00 2.56 14.26
CA ALA A 427 -4.62 2.08 14.39
C ALA A 427 -3.94 1.92 13.03
N GLY A 428 -4.64 1.38 12.03
CA GLY A 428 -4.14 1.27 10.66
C GLY A 428 -3.81 2.62 10.04
N GLU A 429 -4.68 3.63 10.18
CA GLU A 429 -4.44 4.97 9.61
C GLU A 429 -3.25 5.67 10.27
N MET A 430 -3.16 5.60 11.60
CA MET A 430 -2.05 6.17 12.38
C MET A 430 -0.71 5.54 12.01
N LEU A 431 -0.60 4.20 12.10
CA LEU A 431 0.62 3.47 11.74
C LEU A 431 1.01 3.75 10.29
N LYS A 432 0.05 3.82 9.36
CA LYS A 432 0.30 4.11 7.95
C LYS A 432 0.83 5.53 7.73
N ARG A 433 0.20 6.55 8.33
CA ARG A 433 0.65 7.94 8.25
C ARG A 433 2.08 8.08 8.78
N ASP A 434 2.32 7.56 9.98
CA ASP A 434 3.57 7.80 10.68
C ASP A 434 4.74 7.01 10.08
N THR A 435 4.50 5.76 9.65
CA THR A 435 5.48 5.00 8.85
C THR A 435 5.87 5.76 7.58
N LEU A 436 4.88 6.16 6.76
CA LEU A 436 5.15 6.88 5.51
C LEU A 436 5.78 8.27 5.72
N ARG A 437 5.61 8.87 6.91
CA ARG A 437 6.33 10.09 7.30
C ARG A 437 7.82 9.79 7.54
N LEU A 438 8.14 8.80 8.37
CA LEU A 438 9.53 8.49 8.74
C LEU A 438 10.30 7.87 7.56
N GLU A 439 9.70 6.94 6.81
CA GLU A 439 10.31 6.36 5.59
C GLU A 439 10.68 7.45 4.55
N LYS A 440 9.87 8.50 4.47
CA LYS A 440 10.13 9.66 3.60
C LYS A 440 11.25 10.55 4.14
N ALA A 441 11.39 10.69 5.45
CA ALA A 441 12.46 11.48 6.08
C ALA A 441 13.82 10.76 5.95
N MET A 442 13.87 9.48 6.31
CA MET A 442 15.08 8.65 6.33
C MET A 442 15.47 8.07 4.96
N GLY A 443 14.59 8.17 3.96
CA GLY A 443 14.85 7.68 2.59
C GLY A 443 14.84 6.16 2.40
N ARG A 444 14.69 5.39 3.48
CA ARG A 444 14.59 3.92 3.51
C ARG A 444 13.24 3.44 4.07
N HIS A 445 12.97 2.15 3.88
CA HIS A 445 11.85 1.49 4.56
C HIS A 445 12.16 1.20 6.03
N LEU A 446 11.11 1.09 6.85
CA LEU A 446 11.21 0.72 8.27
C LEU A 446 10.99 -0.78 8.49
N THR A 447 11.66 -1.34 9.50
CA THR A 447 11.40 -2.71 9.97
C THR A 447 10.11 -2.81 10.79
N GLY A 448 9.63 -4.02 11.06
CA GLY A 448 8.49 -4.23 11.96
C GLY A 448 8.70 -3.65 13.37
N GLY A 449 9.93 -3.77 13.91
CA GLY A 449 10.29 -3.19 15.22
C GLY A 449 10.35 -1.66 15.21
N GLU A 450 10.75 -1.04 14.09
CA GLU A 450 10.77 0.43 13.94
C GLU A 450 9.37 1.02 13.79
N ILE A 451 8.48 0.36 13.04
CA ILE A 451 7.06 0.76 12.98
C ILE A 451 6.39 0.61 14.36
N TYR A 452 6.79 -0.38 15.16
CA TYR A 452 6.34 -0.49 16.54
C TYR A 452 6.96 0.58 17.48
N LEU A 453 8.22 0.96 17.28
CA LEU A 453 8.86 2.07 18.00
C LEU A 453 8.11 3.40 17.81
N ILE A 454 7.58 3.66 16.60
CA ILE A 454 6.67 4.80 16.35
C ILE A 454 5.46 4.76 17.28
N HIS A 455 4.80 3.61 17.41
CA HIS A 455 3.63 3.45 18.27
C HIS A 455 3.97 3.62 19.76
N PHE A 456 5.14 3.13 20.18
CA PHE A 456 5.59 3.13 21.57
C PHE A 456 6.16 4.48 22.05
N LEU A 457 6.88 5.21 21.20
CA LEU A 457 7.51 6.50 21.54
C LEU A 457 6.75 7.73 21.03
N GLY A 458 5.89 7.56 20.02
CA GLY A 458 5.41 8.64 19.16
C GLY A 458 6.39 8.92 18.00
N PRO A 459 5.91 9.45 16.86
CA PRO A 459 6.70 9.54 15.62
C PRO A 459 7.96 10.39 15.75
N ASP A 460 7.90 11.53 16.45
CA ASP A 460 9.04 12.44 16.57
C ASP A 460 10.20 11.81 17.37
N ALA A 461 9.87 11.17 18.51
CA ALA A 461 10.87 10.51 19.36
C ALA A 461 11.37 9.19 18.76
N ALA A 462 10.54 8.48 18.00
CA ALA A 462 10.98 7.33 17.22
C ALA A 462 11.91 7.73 16.07
N GLN A 463 11.65 8.85 15.39
CA GLN A 463 12.53 9.39 14.35
C GLN A 463 13.93 9.66 14.93
N THR A 464 14.02 10.48 15.99
CA THR A 464 15.30 10.77 16.66
C THR A 464 15.99 9.52 17.21
N PHE A 465 15.24 8.54 17.75
CA PHE A 465 15.83 7.28 18.21
C PHE A 465 16.48 6.48 17.08
N ILE A 466 15.86 6.41 15.90
CA ILE A 466 16.39 5.64 14.77
C ILE A 466 17.51 6.42 14.05
N GLU A 467 17.42 7.74 13.95
CA GLU A 467 18.53 8.62 13.50
C GLU A 467 19.76 8.43 14.40
N THR A 468 19.59 8.46 15.73
CA THR A 468 20.68 8.17 16.69
C THR A 468 21.21 6.74 16.55
N MET A 469 20.37 5.77 16.17
CA MET A 469 20.78 4.37 15.95
C MET A 469 21.68 4.23 14.71
N GLU A 470 21.45 5.03 13.67
CA GLU A 470 22.27 5.04 12.45
C GLU A 470 23.57 5.85 12.62
N GLU A 471 23.54 6.95 13.38
CA GLU A 471 24.69 7.85 13.56
C GLU A 471 25.61 7.46 14.74
N THR A 472 25.04 7.05 15.89
CA THR A 472 25.77 6.82 17.15
C THR A 472 25.20 5.62 17.95
N PRO A 473 25.22 4.40 17.38
CA PRO A 473 24.50 3.22 17.90
C PRO A 473 24.81 2.82 19.35
N ASP A 474 25.99 3.15 19.86
CA ASP A 474 26.47 2.78 21.21
C ASP A 474 26.07 3.77 22.32
N VAL A 475 25.46 4.91 21.99
CA VAL A 475 24.89 5.84 22.98
C VAL A 475 23.85 5.11 23.83
N LYS A 476 23.82 5.36 25.15
CA LYS A 476 22.89 4.71 26.08
C LYS A 476 21.45 5.15 25.78
N ALA A 477 20.58 4.20 25.46
CA ALA A 477 19.18 4.46 25.14
C ALA A 477 18.41 5.14 26.28
N ALA A 478 18.82 4.93 27.53
CA ALA A 478 18.21 5.56 28.70
C ALA A 478 18.57 7.05 28.90
N GLU A 479 19.66 7.52 28.31
CA GLU A 479 20.03 8.95 28.32
C GLU A 479 19.26 9.71 27.23
N LEU A 480 19.04 9.08 26.07
CA LEU A 480 18.19 9.61 24.99
C LEU A 480 16.68 9.58 25.34
N LEU A 481 16.21 8.52 26.00
CA LEU A 481 14.79 8.27 26.31
C LEU A 481 14.54 8.04 27.82
N PRO A 482 14.83 9.02 28.70
CA PRO A 482 14.80 8.82 30.15
C PRO A 482 13.41 8.47 30.70
N ARG A 483 12.33 9.05 30.16
CA ARG A 483 10.95 8.72 30.59
C ARG A 483 10.53 7.30 30.16
N PRO A 484 10.69 6.87 28.89
CA PRO A 484 10.51 5.47 28.50
C PRO A 484 11.37 4.50 29.30
N ALA A 485 12.63 4.83 29.59
CA ALA A 485 13.55 3.97 30.36
C ALA A 485 13.13 3.78 31.81
N GLN A 486 12.65 4.84 32.49
CA GLN A 486 12.09 4.73 33.83
C GLN A 486 10.83 3.85 33.86
N ALA A 487 9.91 4.04 32.90
CA ALA A 487 8.66 3.30 32.85
C ALA A 487 8.81 1.84 32.37
N ASN A 488 9.84 1.52 31.57
CA ASN A 488 9.99 0.23 30.89
C ASN A 488 11.38 -0.38 31.11
N ARG A 489 11.84 -0.43 32.36
CA ARG A 489 13.20 -0.86 32.72
C ARG A 489 13.70 -2.15 32.03
N PRO A 490 12.92 -3.24 31.88
CA PRO A 490 13.39 -4.46 31.20
C PRO A 490 13.76 -4.29 29.72
N ILE A 491 13.32 -3.20 29.07
CA ILE A 491 13.73 -2.85 27.70
C ILE A 491 15.10 -2.15 27.72
N PHE A 492 15.26 -1.12 28.55
CA PHE A 492 16.41 -0.20 28.54
C PHE A 492 17.61 -0.63 29.39
N TYR A 493 17.43 -1.64 30.24
CA TYR A 493 18.49 -2.19 31.08
C TYR A 493 18.58 -3.73 30.92
N ALA A 494 19.69 -4.29 31.38
CA ALA A 494 19.88 -5.73 31.57
C ALA A 494 20.59 -6.01 32.90
N ASP A 495 20.39 -7.20 33.45
CA ASP A 495 21.23 -7.74 34.51
C ASP A 495 22.53 -8.28 33.88
N ALA A 496 23.66 -7.88 34.46
CA ALA A 496 25.00 -8.28 34.05
C ALA A 496 25.76 -8.92 35.23
N GLY A 497 25.14 -9.92 35.87
CA GLY A 497 25.76 -10.67 36.97
C GLY A 497 25.60 -10.00 38.34
N GLY A 498 24.49 -9.27 38.54
CA GLY A 498 24.21 -8.47 39.73
C GLY A 498 24.34 -6.95 39.50
N GLU A 499 25.04 -6.52 38.44
CA GLU A 499 25.09 -5.12 38.03
C GLU A 499 24.01 -4.79 37.00
N THR A 500 23.46 -3.57 37.05
CA THR A 500 22.47 -3.11 36.06
C THR A 500 23.18 -2.45 34.86
N LYS A 501 23.41 -3.22 33.79
CA LYS A 501 23.88 -2.65 32.52
C LYS A 501 22.79 -1.72 31.95
N THR A 502 23.16 -0.48 31.61
CA THR A 502 22.36 0.38 30.74
C THR A 502 22.64 0.03 29.29
N LEU A 503 21.60 -0.20 28.49
CA LEU A 503 21.73 -0.70 27.12
C LEU A 503 21.88 0.44 26.11
N SER A 504 22.60 0.18 25.02
CA SER A 504 22.74 1.13 23.92
C SER A 504 21.47 1.26 23.07
N VAL A 505 21.40 2.31 22.24
CA VAL A 505 20.34 2.51 21.26
C VAL A 505 20.23 1.30 20.32
N SER A 506 21.35 0.76 19.84
CA SER A 506 21.40 -0.47 19.04
C SER A 506 20.89 -1.71 19.79
N GLU A 507 21.26 -1.89 21.07
CA GLU A 507 20.74 -3.00 21.90
C GLU A 507 19.23 -2.91 22.13
N VAL A 508 18.69 -1.71 22.32
CA VAL A 508 17.24 -1.49 22.50
C VAL A 508 16.48 -1.64 21.17
N HIS A 509 17.02 -1.13 20.06
CA HIS A 509 16.47 -1.32 18.71
C HIS A 509 16.35 -2.81 18.34
N ARG A 510 17.40 -3.58 18.62
CA ARG A 510 17.43 -5.04 18.44
C ARG A 510 16.34 -5.74 19.26
N LYS A 511 16.18 -5.42 20.55
CA LYS A 511 15.08 -5.95 21.39
C LYS A 511 13.70 -5.69 20.78
N PHE A 512 13.44 -4.49 20.26
CA PHE A 512 12.16 -4.17 19.61
C PHE A 512 11.95 -4.97 18.31
N ASN A 513 12.99 -5.11 17.49
CA ASN A 513 12.94 -5.91 16.27
C ASN A 513 12.67 -7.39 16.55
N GLU A 514 13.39 -8.00 17.48
CA GLU A 514 13.20 -9.41 17.87
C GLU A 514 11.79 -9.66 18.44
N MET A 515 11.32 -8.78 19.34
CA MET A 515 9.99 -8.86 19.96
C MET A 515 8.82 -8.80 18.94
N ILE A 516 9.00 -8.08 17.83
CA ILE A 516 7.97 -7.90 16.81
C ILE A 516 8.12 -8.92 15.67
N LYS A 517 9.33 -9.29 15.25
CA LYS A 517 9.56 -10.34 14.24
C LYS A 517 8.88 -11.65 14.63
N VAL A 518 9.05 -12.10 15.89
CA VAL A 518 8.38 -13.29 16.46
C VAL A 518 6.85 -13.26 16.32
N ARG A 519 6.24 -12.07 16.19
CA ARG A 519 4.80 -11.88 15.98
C ARG A 519 4.42 -11.77 14.51
N LEU A 520 5.23 -11.10 13.69
CA LEU A 520 5.05 -11.08 12.23
C LEU A 520 5.14 -12.50 11.66
N ASP A 521 6.13 -13.28 12.09
CA ASP A 521 6.27 -14.70 11.76
C ASP A 521 5.08 -15.57 12.19
N ARG A 522 4.48 -15.24 13.35
CA ARG A 522 3.30 -15.93 13.89
C ARG A 522 2.04 -15.67 13.07
N TYR A 523 1.90 -14.46 12.52
CA TYR A 523 0.71 -14.03 11.79
C TYR A 523 0.89 -13.97 10.26
N LYS A 524 2.03 -14.43 9.70
CA LYS A 524 2.29 -14.41 8.24
C LYS A 524 1.27 -15.16 7.39
N THR A 525 0.48 -16.07 7.98
CA THR A 525 -0.66 -16.75 7.34
C THR A 525 -1.93 -15.90 7.23
N VAL A 526 -2.00 -14.78 7.97
CA VAL A 526 -3.10 -13.79 7.93
C VAL A 526 -2.93 -12.80 6.75
N ARG A 527 -1.72 -12.76 6.18
CA ARG A 527 -1.35 -11.95 5.02
C ARG A 527 -2.31 -12.21 3.84
N PRO A 528 -2.80 -11.17 3.14
CA PRO A 528 -3.53 -11.38 1.90
C PRO A 528 -2.61 -12.06 0.88
N ALA A 529 -3.10 -13.12 0.24
CA ALA A 529 -2.43 -13.66 -0.94
C ALA A 529 -2.21 -12.52 -1.95
N ALA A 530 -1.00 -12.41 -2.49
CA ALA A 530 -0.79 -11.61 -3.69
C ALA A 530 -1.75 -12.13 -4.78
N PRO A 531 -2.27 -11.26 -5.67
CA PRO A 531 -3.10 -11.71 -6.77
C PRO A 531 -2.28 -12.71 -7.60
N GLN A 532 -2.62 -14.00 -7.51
CA GLN A 532 -2.01 -15.03 -8.32
C GLN A 532 -2.19 -14.62 -9.78
N GLN A 533 -1.08 -14.54 -10.52
CA GLN A 533 -1.17 -14.36 -11.96
C GLN A 533 -1.95 -15.56 -12.48
N ALA A 534 -3.14 -15.30 -13.04
CA ALA A 534 -4.01 -16.36 -13.50
C ALA A 534 -3.26 -17.18 -14.56
N GLU A 535 -2.95 -18.44 -14.25
CA GLU A 535 -2.36 -19.35 -15.22
C GLU A 535 -3.30 -19.39 -16.43
N ARG A 536 -2.81 -18.90 -17.57
CA ARG A 536 -3.48 -19.09 -18.85
C ARG A 536 -3.36 -20.56 -19.21
N ALA A 537 -4.30 -21.36 -18.68
CA ALA A 537 -4.46 -22.75 -19.02
C ALA A 537 -4.55 -22.89 -20.54
N LYS A 538 -3.54 -23.51 -21.14
CA LYS A 538 -3.50 -23.76 -22.58
C LYS A 538 -4.57 -24.78 -22.97
N LYS A 539 -5.49 -24.36 -23.83
CA LYS A 539 -6.18 -25.18 -24.82
C LYS A 539 -6.31 -24.37 -26.11
#